data_AF-A0A0F9A2Q1-F1
#
_entry.id   AF-A0A0F9A2Q1-F1
#
_cell.length_a   1.000
_cell.length_b   1.000
_cell.length_c   1.000
_cell.angle_alpha   90.00
_cell.angle_beta   90.00
_cell.angle_gamma   90.00
#
_symmetry.space_group_name_H-M   'P 1'
#
loop_
_entity.id
_entity.type
_entity.pdbx_description
1 polymer ?
#
loop_
_entity_poly.entity_id
_entity_poly.type
_entity_poly.pdbx_seq_one_letter_code
_entity_poly.pdbx_strand_id
1 'polypeptide(L)' 'MTDLQLRAFLDLLMCCDPWPVDDDTSQDQMTCLADMESAKRGYGDWYTAFHEFKREGA' A
#
# COMPACT_ATOMS: atom_id res chain seq x y z
N MET A 1 -1.12 -10.31 4.86
CA MET A 1 -1.14 -9.15 5.78
C MET A 1 -2.53 -9.03 6.38
N THR A 2 -2.70 -8.61 7.64
CA THR A 2 -4.05 -8.30 8.18
C THR A 2 -4.56 -6.98 7.62
N ASP A 3 -5.86 -6.71 7.71
CA ASP A 3 -6.46 -5.47 7.19
C ASP A 3 -5.95 -4.22 7.90
N LEU A 4 -5.72 -4.30 9.21
CA LEU A 4 -5.10 -3.23 9.97
C LEU A 4 -3.66 -2.95 9.51
N GLN A 5 -2.89 -4.01 9.27
CA GLN A 5 -1.52 -3.89 8.76
C GLN A 5 -1.51 -3.30 7.35
N LEU A 6 -2.42 -3.73 6.48
CA LEU A 6 -2.52 -3.18 5.13
C LEU A 6 -2.89 -1.71 5.16
N ARG A 7 -3.87 -1.30 5.97
CA ARG A 7 -4.22 0.12 6.09
C ARG A 7 -3.02 0.96 6.52
N ALA A 8 -2.32 0.54 7.58
CA ALA A 8 -1.13 1.23 8.05
C ALA A 8 -0.01 1.26 6.99
N PHE A 9 0.11 0.20 6.19
CA PHE A 9 1.10 0.13 5.12
C PHE A 9 0.77 1.08 3.95
N LEU A 10 -0.48 1.14 3.52
CA LEU A 10 -0.95 2.08 2.50
C LEU A 10 -0.83 3.54 2.98
N ASP A 11 -1.09 3.81 4.27
CA ASP A 11 -0.87 5.12 4.88
C ASP A 11 0.61 5.56 4.82
N LEU A 12 1.53 4.62 5.07
CA LEU A 12 2.96 4.89 4.98
C LEU A 12 3.39 5.19 3.54
N LEU A 13 2.92 4.40 2.57
CA LEU A 13 3.21 4.60 1.14
C LEU A 13 2.72 5.96 0.61
N MET A 14 1.58 6.46 1.10
CA MET A 14 1.04 7.76 0.68
C MET A 14 1.64 8.96 1.42
N CYS A 15 1.91 8.83 2.71
CA CYS A 15 2.34 9.98 3.53
C CYS A 15 3.84 10.23 3.46
N CYS A 16 4.63 9.18 3.26
CA CYS A 16 6.07 9.26 3.23
C CYS A 16 6.57 8.54 1.98
N ASP A 17 7.44 9.19 1.22
CA ASP A 17 8.39 8.50 0.35
C ASP A 17 9.71 8.39 1.14
N PRO A 18 9.87 7.45 2.10
CA PRO A 18 11.11 7.22 2.82
C PRO A 18 12.22 6.61 1.95
N TRP A 19 11.97 6.38 0.66
CA TRP A 19 12.95 5.75 -0.20
C TRP A 19 14.03 6.78 -0.59
N PRO A 20 15.31 6.39 -0.56
CA PRO A 20 16.36 7.19 -1.17
C PRO A 20 16.00 7.48 -2.63
N VAL A 21 16.22 8.72 -3.08
CA VAL A 21 15.87 9.18 -4.44
C VAL A 21 16.53 8.32 -5.54
N ASP A 22 17.60 7.59 -5.22
CA ASP A 22 18.32 6.72 -6.15
C ASP A 22 18.02 5.21 -5.96
N ASP A 23 17.01 4.84 -5.14
CA ASP A 23 16.64 3.45 -4.84
C ASP A 23 15.25 3.08 -5.38
N ASP A 24 15.10 3.20 -6.70
CA ASP A 24 13.90 2.81 -7.44
C ASP A 24 13.54 1.33 -7.22
N THR A 25 14.54 0.47 -7.00
CA THR A 25 14.32 -0.98 -6.86
C THR A 25 13.56 -1.30 -5.57
N SER A 26 13.94 -0.68 -4.44
CA SER A 26 13.23 -0.89 -3.18
C SER A 26 11.84 -0.26 -3.21
N GLN A 27 11.65 0.85 -3.93
CA GLN A 27 10.34 1.47 -4.10
C GLN A 27 9.40 0.57 -4.91
N ASP A 28 9.88 0.01 -6.03
CA ASP A 28 9.14 -0.92 -6.88
C ASP A 28 8.75 -2.20 -6.13
N GLN A 29 9.64 -2.76 -5.31
CA GLN A 29 9.33 -3.96 -4.52
C GLN A 29 8.21 -3.71 -3.51
N MET A 30 8.20 -2.52 -2.90
CA MET A 30 7.22 -2.17 -1.87
C MET A 30 5.86 -1.83 -2.46
N THR A 31 5.82 -1.13 -3.60
CA THR A 31 4.58 -0.88 -4.34
C THR A 31 4.01 -2.17 -4.91
N CYS A 32 4.86 -3.07 -5.44
CA CYS A 32 4.45 -4.40 -5.91
C CYS A 32 3.85 -5.25 -4.77
N LEU A 33 4.46 -5.25 -3.58
CA LEU A 33 3.89 -5.92 -2.40
C LEU A 33 2.51 -5.33 -2.03
N ALA A 34 2.35 -4.01 -2.12
CA ALA A 34 1.10 -3.34 -1.84
C ALA A 34 0.02 -3.70 -2.86
N ASP A 35 0.36 -3.78 -4.16
CA ASP A 35 -0.53 -4.24 -5.22
C ASP A 35 -0.98 -5.67 -4.98
N MET A 36 -0.05 -6.57 -4.65
CA MET A 36 -0.37 -7.96 -4.35
C MET A 36 -1.32 -8.11 -3.15
N GLU A 37 -1.11 -7.36 -2.06
CA GLU A 37 -2.00 -7.40 -0.90
C GLU A 37 -3.35 -6.70 -1.15
N SER A 38 -3.37 -5.69 -2.01
CA SER A 38 -4.59 -4.98 -2.44
C SER A 38 -5.45 -5.84 -3.36
N ALA A 39 -4.83 -6.57 -4.29
CA ALA A 39 -5.48 -7.52 -5.18
C ALA A 39 -6.18 -8.65 -4.43
N LYS A 40 -5.61 -9.12 -3.31
CA LYS A 40 -6.25 -10.12 -2.43
C LYS A 40 -7.59 -9.64 -1.85
N ARG A 41 -7.84 -8.34 -1.84
CA ARG A 41 -9.08 -7.69 -1.35
C ARG A 41 -9.98 -7.18 -2.48
N GLY A 42 -9.60 -7.44 -3.74
CA GLY A 42 -10.39 -7.08 -4.91
C GLY A 42 -10.09 -5.70 -5.50
N TYR A 43 -9.01 -5.03 -5.06
CA TYR A 43 -8.58 -3.76 -5.64
C TYR A 43 -7.58 -3.98 -6.77
N GLY A 44 -7.62 -3.12 -7.79
CA GLY A 44 -6.73 -3.23 -8.96
C GLY A 44 -5.27 -2.92 -8.63
N ASP A 45 -5.04 -1.91 -7.80
CA ASP A 45 -3.72 -1.46 -7.36
C ASP A 45 -3.79 -0.91 -5.93
N TRP A 46 -2.62 -0.68 -5.34
CA TRP A 46 -2.47 -0.15 -4.00
C TRP A 46 -2.99 1.28 -3.87
N TYR A 47 -2.93 2.07 -4.95
CA TYR A 47 -3.40 3.45 -4.96
C TYR A 47 -4.94 3.52 -4.84
N THR A 48 -5.64 2.67 -5.59
CA THR A 48 -7.10 2.48 -5.52
C THR A 48 -7.46 1.94 -4.15
N ALA A 49 -6.74 0.92 -3.66
CA ALA A 49 -6.95 0.39 -2.32
C ALA A 49 -6.78 1.48 -1.25
N PHE A 50 -5.79 2.36 -1.35
CA PHE A 50 -5.63 3.44 -0.37
C PHE A 50 -6.87 4.33 -0.25
N HIS A 51 -7.54 4.64 -1.37
CA HIS A 51 -8.73 5.50 -1.39
C HIS A 51 -10.02 4.77 -1.03
N GLU A 52 -10.15 3.51 -1.45
CA GLU A 52 -11.41 2.75 -1.35
C GLU A 52 -11.45 1.77 -0.19
N PHE A 53 -10.28 1.35 0.33
CA PHE A 53 -10.18 0.45 1.48
C PHE A 53 -10.56 1.19 2.76
N LYS A 54 -11.85 1.13 3.08
CA LYS A 54 -12.40 1.63 4.34
C LYS A 54 -12.01 0.68 5.47
N ARG A 55 -11.28 1.20 6.44
CA ARG A 55 -11.05 0.52 7.71
C ARG A 55 -12.41 0.23 8.34
N GLU A 56 -12.71 -1.03 8.62
CA GLU A 56 -13.89 -1.36 9.42
C GLU A 56 -13.78 -0.66 10.78
N GLY A 57 -14.74 0.23 11.07
CA GLY A 57 -14.82 0.97 12.34
C GLY A 57 -14.33 2.42 12.34
N ALA A 58 -14.29 3.09 11.18
CA ALA A 58 -14.15 4.56 11.08
C ALA A 58 -15.49 5.23 10.75
#